data_AF-A0A069DN52-F1
#
_entry.id   AF-A0A069DN52-F1
#
_cell.length_a   1.000
_cell.length_b   1.000
_cell.length_c   1.000
_cell.angle_alpha   90.00
_cell.angle_beta   90.00
_cell.angle_gamma   90.00
#
_symmetry.space_group_name_H-M   'P 1'
#
loop_
_entity.id
_entity.type
_entity.pdbx_description
1 polymer ?
#
loop_
_entity_poly.entity_id
_entity_poly.type
_entity_poly.pdbx_seq_one_letter_code
_entity_poly.pdbx_strand_id
1 'polypeptide(L)'
;MQPNSRIKDNLTHQHLPPVQQQQQEELIKFICDSWNKVCQEFQKGNAQGTPTVAYHTETDPNPMLKDFVPFDLEAYWGKRLVQNITTQNM
;
A
#
# COMPACT_ATOMS: atom_id res chain seq x y z
N MET A 1 -46.16 11.19 -31.51
CA MET A 1 -44.70 10.96 -31.42
C MET A 1 -44.12 12.06 -30.54
N GLN A 2 -43.92 11.82 -29.25
CA GLN A 2 -43.21 12.73 -28.35
C GLN A 2 -41.90 12.04 -27.91
N PRO A 3 -40.75 12.72 -27.94
CA PRO A 3 -39.47 12.11 -27.59
C PRO A 3 -39.31 11.96 -26.07
N ASN A 4 -38.66 10.86 -25.71
CA ASN A 4 -38.49 10.36 -24.35
C ASN A 4 -37.44 11.20 -23.59
N SER A 5 -37.84 11.96 -22.55
CA SER A 5 -36.97 12.83 -21.74
C SER A 5 -36.31 12.12 -20.53
N ARG A 6 -36.33 10.78 -20.49
CA ARG A 6 -36.15 10.00 -19.26
C ARG A 6 -34.70 9.67 -18.83
N ILE A 7 -33.68 10.37 -19.33
CA ILE A 7 -32.27 9.99 -19.06
C ILE A 7 -31.54 10.94 -18.09
N LYS A 8 -32.16 12.06 -17.65
CA LYS A 8 -31.45 13.06 -16.82
C LYS A 8 -31.53 12.85 -15.30
N ASP A 9 -32.30 11.88 -14.81
CA ASP A 9 -32.64 11.81 -13.38
C ASP A 9 -31.89 10.71 -12.59
N ASN A 10 -30.76 10.19 -13.10
CA ASN A 10 -29.98 9.17 -12.37
C ASN A 10 -28.52 9.55 -12.12
N LEU A 11 -28.29 10.83 -11.82
CA LEU A 11 -27.09 11.29 -11.13
C LEU A 11 -27.48 11.84 -9.76
N THR A 12 -28.30 11.08 -9.01
CA THR A 12 -28.40 11.26 -7.57
C THR A 12 -27.02 10.95 -7.01
N HIS A 13 -26.20 11.99 -6.84
CA HIS A 13 -25.16 11.98 -5.83
C HIS A 13 -25.90 11.58 -4.56
N GLN A 14 -25.73 10.34 -4.12
CA GLN A 14 -26.18 9.89 -2.82
C GLN A 14 -25.58 10.86 -1.81
N HIS A 15 -26.37 11.84 -1.38
CA HIS A 15 -25.94 12.87 -0.46
C HIS A 15 -25.75 12.15 0.88
N LEU A 16 -24.52 11.77 1.19
CA LEU A 16 -24.19 11.24 2.50
C LEU A 16 -24.69 12.23 3.56
N PRO A 17 -25.15 11.75 4.73
CA PRO A 17 -25.41 12.59 5.88
C PRO A 17 -24.29 13.63 6.07
N PRO A 18 -24.59 14.88 6.47
CA PRO A 18 -23.60 15.95 6.56
C PRO A 18 -22.34 15.58 7.38
N VAL A 19 -22.53 14.80 8.44
CA VAL A 19 -21.44 14.28 9.30
C VAL A 19 -20.51 13.32 8.53
N GLN A 20 -21.06 12.49 7.67
CA GLN A 20 -20.30 11.55 6.83
C GLN A 20 -19.58 12.27 5.68
N GLN A 21 -20.16 13.34 5.14
CA GLN A 21 -19.49 14.20 4.15
C GLN A 21 -18.28 14.91 4.77
N GLN A 22 -18.43 15.48 5.96
CA GLN A 22 -17.32 16.13 6.66
C GLN A 22 -16.18 15.14 6.93
N GLN A 23 -16.49 13.93 7.42
CA GLN A 23 -15.46 12.89 7.60
C GLN A 23 -14.77 12.53 6.29
N GLN A 24 -15.52 12.42 5.20
CA GLN A 24 -14.94 12.11 3.89
C GLN A 24 -14.00 13.23 3.42
N GLU A 25 -14.37 14.50 3.61
CA GLU A 25 -13.51 15.65 3.28
C GLU A 25 -12.24 15.68 4.13
N GLU A 26 -12.34 15.40 5.43
CA GLU A 26 -11.18 15.34 6.33
C GLU A 26 -10.21 14.21 5.94
N LEU A 27 -10.74 13.04 5.57
CA LEU A 27 -9.93 11.92 5.08
C LEU A 27 -9.25 12.25 3.75
N ILE A 28 -9.97 12.83 2.80
CA ILE A 28 -9.40 13.27 1.51
C ILE A 28 -8.27 14.27 1.77
N LYS A 29 -8.54 15.28 2.60
CA LYS A 29 -7.55 16.30 2.96
C LYS A 29 -6.33 15.66 3.62
N PHE A 30 -6.53 14.76 4.57
CA PHE A 30 -5.43 14.07 5.25
C PHE A 30 -4.55 13.28 4.27
N ILE A 31 -5.15 12.54 3.35
CA ILE A 31 -4.43 11.75 2.33
C ILE A 31 -3.63 12.70 1.43
N CYS A 32 -4.26 13.76 0.92
CA CYS A 32 -3.61 14.73 0.05
C CYS A 32 -2.44 15.43 0.77
N ASP A 33 -2.65 15.93 1.98
CA ASP A 33 -1.64 16.61 2.77
C ASP A 33 -0.46 15.68 3.10
N SER A 34 -0.76 14.42 3.46
CA SER A 34 0.27 13.42 3.79
C SER A 34 1.08 13.04 2.56
N TRP A 35 0.45 12.85 1.40
CA TRP A 35 1.17 12.55 0.15
C TRP A 35 2.03 13.73 -0.30
N ASN A 36 1.52 14.95 -0.23
CA ASN A 36 2.28 16.16 -0.56
C ASN A 36 3.54 16.32 0.31
N LYS A 37 3.48 15.93 1.59
CA LYS A 37 4.67 15.91 2.46
C LYS A 37 5.72 14.91 1.97
N VAL A 38 5.31 13.68 1.64
CA VAL A 38 6.21 12.65 1.08
C VAL A 38 6.87 13.14 -0.20
N CYS A 39 6.13 13.76 -1.12
CA CYS A 39 6.68 14.34 -2.36
C CYS A 39 7.69 15.46 -2.08
N GLN A 40 7.40 16.36 -1.13
CA GLN A 40 8.33 17.42 -0.75
C GLN A 40 9.61 16.87 -0.10
N GLU A 41 9.50 15.89 0.78
CA GLU A 41 10.65 15.25 1.42
C GLU A 41 11.52 14.51 0.40
N PHE A 42 10.88 13.78 -0.53
CA PHE A 42 11.57 13.15 -1.65
C PHE A 42 12.36 14.18 -2.49
N GLN A 43 11.78 15.35 -2.75
CA GLN A 43 12.44 16.40 -3.53
C GLN A 43 13.55 17.13 -2.76
N LYS A 44 13.41 17.29 -1.44
CA LYS A 44 14.42 17.94 -0.55
C LYS A 44 15.59 17.00 -0.21
N GLY A 45 15.34 15.69 -0.11
CA GLY A 45 16.28 14.65 0.32
C GLY A 45 17.53 14.45 -0.56
N ASN A 46 17.60 15.11 -1.72
CA ASN A 46 18.78 15.10 -2.58
C ASN A 46 19.82 16.18 -2.23
N ALA A 47 19.53 17.14 -1.35
CA ALA A 47 20.42 18.27 -1.08
C ALA A 47 21.38 18.08 0.12
N GLN A 48 21.13 17.10 1.00
CA GLN A 48 21.84 16.93 2.29
C GLN A 48 22.50 15.55 2.46
N GLY A 49 22.61 14.76 1.37
CA GLY A 49 23.42 13.52 1.35
C GLY A 49 22.71 12.23 1.78
N THR A 50 21.54 12.29 2.41
CA THR A 50 20.69 11.11 2.68
C THR A 50 19.21 11.43 2.54
N PRO A 51 18.46 10.75 1.63
CA PRO A 51 17.02 10.96 1.50
C PRO A 51 16.26 10.31 2.67
N THR A 52 15.39 11.07 3.34
CA THR A 52 14.42 10.52 4.32
C THR A 52 13.33 9.69 3.64
N VAL A 53 13.05 9.98 2.36
CA VAL A 53 12.08 9.30 1.50
C VAL A 53 12.80 8.94 0.20
N ALA A 54 12.71 7.68 -0.21
CA ALA A 54 13.24 7.19 -1.47
C ALA A 54 12.28 6.18 -2.10
N TYR A 55 12.23 6.14 -3.44
CA TYR A 55 11.60 5.03 -4.13
C TYR A 55 12.51 3.81 -4.06
N HIS A 56 11.93 2.65 -3.77
CA HIS A 56 12.64 1.40 -3.97
C HIS A 56 12.83 1.20 -5.47
N THR A 57 14.08 1.25 -5.91
CA THR A 57 14.47 0.92 -7.29
C THR A 57 15.21 -0.40 -7.24
N GLU A 58 14.55 -1.48 -7.66
CA GLU A 58 15.23 -2.74 -7.86
C GLU A 58 15.89 -2.74 -9.24
N THR A 59 17.18 -3.02 -9.28
CA THR A 59 17.89 -3.31 -10.52
C THR A 59 17.76 -4.79 -10.82
N ASP A 60 17.35 -5.18 -12.03
CA ASP A 60 17.34 -6.58 -12.47
C ASP A 60 18.47 -6.80 -13.50
N PRO A 61 19.47 -7.68 -13.23
CA PRO A 61 19.62 -8.50 -12.01
C PRO A 61 20.13 -7.67 -10.82
N ASN A 62 19.64 -7.99 -9.62
CA ASN A 62 20.05 -7.30 -8.39
C ASN A 62 21.47 -7.75 -8.01
N PRO A 63 22.50 -6.88 -8.08
CA PRO A 63 23.88 -7.29 -7.79
C PRO A 63 24.07 -7.80 -6.37
N MET A 64 23.22 -7.36 -5.42
CA MET A 64 23.25 -7.83 -4.04
C MET A 64 22.78 -9.28 -3.90
N LEU A 65 22.05 -9.81 -4.89
CA LEU A 65 21.54 -11.18 -4.90
C LEU A 65 22.43 -12.16 -5.65
N LYS A 66 23.60 -11.74 -6.16
CA LYS A 66 24.46 -12.56 -7.01
C LYS A 66 24.79 -13.94 -6.42
N ASP A 67 25.08 -13.98 -5.12
CA ASP A 67 25.43 -15.21 -4.39
C ASP A 67 24.36 -15.55 -3.33
N PHE A 68 23.17 -14.97 -3.45
CA PHE A 68 22.07 -15.24 -2.54
C PHE A 68 21.54 -16.66 -2.76
N VAL A 69 21.58 -17.46 -1.71
CA VAL A 69 20.96 -18.78 -1.69
C VAL A 69 19.58 -18.63 -1.04
N PRO A 70 18.48 -18.87 -1.77
CA PRO A 70 17.15 -18.75 -1.21
C PRO A 70 16.95 -19.79 -0.10
N PHE A 71 16.33 -19.34 0.99
CA PHE A 71 15.96 -20.22 2.08
C PHE A 71 14.62 -20.90 1.77
N ASP A 72 14.61 -22.23 1.83
CA ASP A 72 13.38 -23.00 1.69
C ASP A 72 12.56 -22.92 2.99
N LEU A 73 11.64 -21.96 3.02
CA LEU A 73 10.73 -21.74 4.13
C LEU A 73 9.85 -22.96 4.39
N GLU A 74 9.41 -23.66 3.34
CA GLU A 74 8.51 -24.80 3.47
C GLU A 74 9.23 -25.98 4.15
N ALA A 75 10.43 -26.31 3.69
CA ALA A 75 11.25 -27.35 4.30
C ALA A 75 11.61 -27.02 5.76
N TYR A 76 11.89 -25.76 6.08
CA TYR A 76 12.20 -25.34 7.46
C TYR A 76 11.00 -25.49 8.40
N TRP A 77 9.84 -24.95 8.00
CA TRP A 77 8.64 -25.04 8.83
C TRP A 77 8.14 -26.48 8.95
N GLY A 78 8.25 -27.29 7.90
CA GLY A 78 7.93 -28.72 7.93
C GLY A 78 8.79 -29.48 8.95
N LYS A 79 10.12 -29.28 8.93
CA LYS A 79 11.03 -29.88 9.92
C LYS A 79 10.68 -29.45 11.35
N ARG A 80 10.44 -28.15 11.55
CA ARG A 80 10.12 -27.59 12.87
C ARG A 80 8.79 -28.11 13.43
N LEU A 81 7.77 -28.26 12.58
CA LEU A 81 6.49 -28.84 12.97
C LEU A 81 6.67 -30.27 13.49
N VAL A 82 7.37 -31.12 12.74
CA VAL A 82 7.65 -32.50 13.13
C VAL A 82 8.41 -32.54 14.46
N GLN A 83 9.47 -31.75 14.60
CA GLN A 83 10.24 -31.65 15.85
C GLN A 83 9.35 -31.28 17.04
N ASN A 84 8.50 -30.26 16.91
CA ASN A 84 7.60 -29.86 17.98
C ASN A 84 6.63 -30.97 18.38
N ILE A 85 6.10 -31.73 17.43
CA ILE A 85 5.18 -32.85 17.70
C ILE A 85 5.94 -34.00 18.38
N THR A 86 7.14 -34.35 17.91
CA THR A 86 7.93 -35.44 18.50
C THR A 86 8.41 -35.12 19.90
N THR A 87 8.76 -33.86 20.19
CA THR A 87 9.17 -33.41 21.53
C THR A 87 8.01 -33.30 22.52
N GLN A 88 6.78 -33.05 22.07
CA GLN A 88 5.59 -32.98 22.94
C GLN A 88 5.00 -34.36 23.29
N ASN A 89 5.38 -35.41 22.57
CA ASN A 89 4.90 -36.79 22.80
C ASN A 89 5.94 -37.68 23.53
N MET A 90 7.01 -37.08 24.06
CA MET A 90 7.95 -37.69 25.00
C MET A 90 7.85 -36.99 26.36
#